data_AF-A0A355B747-F1
#
_entry.id   AF-A0A355B747-F1
#
_cell.length_a   1.000
_cell.length_b   1.000
_cell.length_c   1.000
_cell.angle_alpha   90.00
_cell.angle_beta   90.00
_cell.angle_gamma   90.00
#
_symmetry.space_group_name_H-M   'P 1'
#
loop_
_entity.id
_entity.type
_entity.pdbx_description
1 polymer ?
#
loop_
_entity_poly.entity_id
_entity_poly.type
_entity_poly.pdbx_seq_one_letter_code
_entity_poly.pdbx_strand_id
1 'polypeptide(L)'
;MLVASLGLVRFPDLYTRMHAATKATTFGMGGVLLAAALAFGSADIAAQSALALVFLFLTAPVSAHLISRAAYRSGPHLAPNTTVDDYKPYLAEQAAAEEKEAGEDKGGPEESGPAHPSAGKVP
;
A
#
# COMPACT_ATOMS: atom_id res chain seq x y z
N MET A 1 7.62 -4.30 22.48
CA MET A 1 7.78 -3.05 21.69
C MET A 1 9.22 -2.73 21.37
N LEU A 2 10.17 -2.73 22.32
CA LEU A 2 11.58 -2.43 22.04
C LEU A 2 12.20 -3.29 20.92
N VAL A 3 11.89 -4.58 20.87
CA VAL A 3 12.34 -5.50 19.80
C VAL A 3 11.78 -5.11 18.43
N ALA A 4 10.55 -4.58 18.36
CA ALA A 4 9.96 -4.10 17.11
C ALA A 4 10.73 -2.87 16.57
N SER A 5 11.04 -1.92 17.46
CA SER A 5 11.83 -0.73 17.13
C SER A 5 13.25 -1.11 16.69
N LEU A 6 13.87 -2.08 17.35
CA LEU A 6 15.20 -2.58 16.97
C LEU A 6 15.17 -3.30 15.61
N GLY A 7 14.12 -4.09 15.33
CA GLY A 7 13.90 -4.71 14.03
C GLY A 7 13.76 -3.69 12.90
N LEU A 8 13.10 -2.56 13.15
CA LEU A 8 12.97 -1.48 12.17
C LEU A 8 14.33 -0.90 11.74
N VAL A 9 15.27 -0.77 12.68
CA VAL A 9 16.59 -0.18 12.43
C VAL A 9 17.56 -1.22 11.84
N ARG A 10 17.41 -2.50 12.22
CA ARG A 10 18.36 -3.56 11.85
C ARG A 10 18.11 -4.16 10.47
N PHE A 11 16.86 -4.27 10.03
CA PHE A 11 16.54 -4.92 8.76
C PHE A 11 16.79 -4.00 7.55
N PRO A 12 17.30 -4.52 6.42
CA PRO A 12 17.66 -3.70 5.25
C PRO A 12 16.49 -3.33 4.33
N ASP A 13 15.35 -4.01 4.43
CA ASP A 13 14.20 -3.85 3.51
C ASP A 13 12.91 -3.51 4.27
N LEU A 14 12.09 -2.63 3.69
CA LEU A 14 10.76 -2.26 4.22
C LEU A 14 9.87 -3.47 4.48
N TYR A 15 9.83 -4.48 3.60
CA TYR A 15 8.98 -5.65 3.80
C TYR A 15 9.42 -6.48 5.02
N THR A 16 10.73 -6.68 5.16
CA THR A 16 11.31 -7.40 6.31
C THR A 16 11.18 -6.61 7.61
N ARG A 17 11.32 -5.29 7.57
CA ARG A 17 11.03 -4.37 8.70
C ARG A 17 9.58 -4.46 9.13
N MET A 18 8.64 -4.38 8.20
CA MET A 18 7.20 -4.47 8.49
C MET A 18 6.84 -5.83 9.07
N HIS A 19 7.41 -6.91 8.56
CA HIS A 19 7.15 -8.24 9.09
C HIS A 19 7.63 -8.40 10.54
N ALA A 20 8.85 -7.95 10.83
CA ALA A 20 9.40 -7.96 12.18
C ALA A 20 8.60 -7.05 13.13
N ALA A 21 8.24 -5.85 12.68
CA ALA A 21 7.48 -4.88 13.44
C ALA A 21 6.08 -5.42 13.79
N THR A 22 5.34 -5.94 12.82
CA THR A 22 3.98 -6.44 13.02
C THR A 22 3.97 -7.63 14.00
N LYS A 23 4.84 -8.63 13.80
CA LYS A 23 4.95 -9.79 14.71
C LYS A 23 5.25 -9.38 16.15
N ALA A 24 6.24 -8.52 16.33
CA ALA A 24 6.67 -8.08 17.67
C ALA A 24 5.63 -7.14 18.34
N THR A 25 4.92 -6.34 17.56
CA THR A 25 3.88 -5.42 18.05
C THR A 25 2.63 -6.18 18.47
N THR A 26 2.17 -7.14 17.68
CA THR A 26 1.01 -7.97 18.01
C THR A 26 1.21 -8.74 19.32
N PHE A 27 2.38 -9.38 19.49
CA PHE A 27 2.70 -10.09 20.73
C PHE A 27 2.84 -9.13 21.93
N GLY A 28 3.52 -8.00 21.72
CA GLY A 28 3.73 -7.02 22.79
C GLY A 28 2.44 -6.38 23.26
N MET A 29 1.56 -5.99 22.33
CA MET A 29 0.30 -5.35 22.68
C MET A 29 -0.72 -6.35 23.24
N GLY A 30 -0.78 -7.56 22.70
CA GLY A 30 -1.60 -8.63 23.27
C GLY A 30 -1.24 -8.90 24.72
N GLY A 31 0.07 -8.96 25.05
CA GLY A 31 0.53 -9.13 26.43
C GLY A 31 0.18 -7.95 27.35
N VAL A 32 0.34 -6.71 26.87
CA VAL A 32 -0.01 -5.51 27.66
C VAL A 32 -1.51 -5.42 27.93
N LEU A 33 -2.35 -5.72 26.94
CA LEU A 33 -3.81 -5.70 27.10
C LEU A 33 -4.30 -6.85 27.99
N LEU A 34 -3.69 -8.03 27.90
CA LEU A 34 -3.96 -9.13 28.82
C LEU A 34 -3.56 -8.78 30.26
N ALA A 35 -2.39 -8.15 30.44
CA ALA A 35 -1.95 -7.67 31.75
C ALA A 35 -2.89 -6.58 32.29
N ALA A 36 -3.37 -5.66 31.46
CA ALA A 36 -4.34 -4.64 31.87
C ALA A 36 -5.68 -5.26 32.31
N ALA A 37 -6.18 -6.25 31.57
CA ALA A 37 -7.40 -6.97 31.94
C ALA A 37 -7.26 -7.71 33.29
N LEU A 38 -6.11 -8.35 33.52
CA LEU A 38 -5.82 -9.06 34.78
C LEU A 38 -5.54 -8.12 35.95
N ALA A 39 -4.89 -6.99 35.71
CA ALA A 39 -4.51 -6.04 36.75
C ALA A 39 -5.70 -5.29 37.35
N PHE A 40 -6.68 -4.91 36.52
CA PHE A 40 -7.84 -4.16 36.98
C PHE A 40 -9.06 -5.04 37.28
N GLY A 41 -9.18 -6.22 36.65
CA GLY A 41 -10.24 -7.19 36.93
C GLY A 41 -11.67 -6.73 36.66
N SER A 42 -11.88 -5.53 36.10
CA SER A 42 -13.19 -4.94 35.80
C SER A 42 -13.62 -5.23 34.37
N ALA A 43 -14.91 -5.56 34.19
CA ALA A 43 -15.48 -5.90 32.89
C ALA A 43 -15.36 -4.76 31.87
N ASP A 44 -15.47 -3.50 32.32
CA ASP A 44 -15.35 -2.32 31.46
C ASP A 44 -13.96 -2.18 30.84
N ILE A 45 -12.90 -2.39 31.65
CA ILE A 45 -11.52 -2.28 31.18
C ILE A 45 -11.19 -3.45 30.24
N ALA A 46 -11.69 -4.65 30.55
CA ALA A 46 -11.55 -5.80 29.65
C ALA A 46 -12.25 -5.56 28.30
N ALA A 47 -13.46 -5.01 28.30
CA ALA A 47 -14.21 -4.68 27.09
C ALA A 47 -13.49 -3.60 26.25
N GLN A 48 -13.02 -2.52 26.88
CA GLN A 48 -12.27 -1.46 26.19
C GLN A 48 -10.94 -1.99 25.62
N SER A 49 -10.24 -2.84 26.38
CA SER A 49 -8.99 -3.47 25.93
C SER A 49 -9.21 -4.40 24.73
N ALA A 50 -10.29 -5.19 24.74
CA ALA A 50 -10.66 -6.05 23.63
C ALA A 50 -11.03 -5.24 22.38
N LEU A 51 -11.79 -4.17 22.55
CA LEU A 51 -12.21 -3.30 21.44
C LEU A 51 -11.01 -2.56 20.83
N ALA A 52 -10.08 -2.09 21.66
CA ALA A 52 -8.81 -1.52 21.21
C ALA A 52 -7.94 -2.55 20.47
N LEU A 53 -7.87 -3.80 20.96
CA LEU A 53 -7.14 -4.88 20.31
C LEU A 53 -7.70 -5.14 18.91
N VAL A 54 -9.02 -5.33 18.80
CA VAL A 54 -9.71 -5.58 17.52
C VAL A 54 -9.49 -4.42 16.56
N PHE A 55 -9.70 -3.19 17.02
CA PHE A 55 -9.51 -2.00 16.19
C PHE A 55 -8.09 -1.89 15.64
N LEU A 56 -7.07 -2.14 16.48
CA LEU A 56 -5.70 -2.12 16.01
C LEU A 56 -5.39 -3.30 15.09
N PHE A 57 -5.96 -4.48 15.35
CA PHE A 57 -5.77 -5.66 14.51
C PHE A 57 -6.35 -5.50 13.11
N LEU A 58 -7.39 -4.69 12.95
CA LEU A 58 -7.91 -4.31 11.63
C LEU A 58 -7.05 -3.21 10.99
N THR A 59 -6.69 -2.19 11.77
CA THR A 59 -5.99 -1.00 11.24
C THR A 59 -4.55 -1.31 10.82
N ALA A 60 -3.85 -2.15 11.58
CA ALA A 60 -2.46 -2.50 11.33
C ALA A 60 -2.23 -3.18 9.96
N PRO A 61 -2.96 -4.25 9.56
CA PRO A 61 -2.78 -4.88 8.25
C PRO A 61 -3.24 -4.00 7.10
N VAL A 62 -4.30 -3.21 7.26
CA VAL A 62 -4.74 -2.25 6.23
C VAL A 62 -3.65 -1.20 5.99
N SER A 63 -3.12 -0.62 7.06
CA SER A 63 -2.02 0.35 6.98
C SER A 63 -0.77 -0.28 6.36
N ALA A 64 -0.43 -1.51 6.77
CA ALA A 64 0.68 -2.25 6.20
C ALA A 64 0.47 -2.49 4.70
N HIS A 65 -0.71 -2.91 4.26
CA HIS A 65 -0.99 -3.13 2.85
C HIS A 65 -0.84 -1.84 2.01
N LEU A 66 -1.37 -0.72 2.51
CA LEU A 66 -1.22 0.58 1.86
C LEU A 66 0.25 1.03 1.78
N ILE A 67 1.01 0.86 2.87
CA ILE A 67 2.44 1.17 2.92
C ILE A 67 3.21 0.27 1.94
N SER A 68 2.91 -1.03 1.85
CA SER A 68 3.54 -1.94 0.90
C SER A 68 3.26 -1.54 -0.55
N ARG A 69 2.01 -1.21 -0.89
CA ARG A 69 1.64 -0.76 -2.24
C ARG A 69 2.31 0.56 -2.62
N ALA A 70 2.35 1.51 -1.68
CA ALA A 70 3.05 2.76 -1.87
C ALA A 70 4.56 2.54 -2.01
N ALA A 71 5.16 1.73 -1.13
CA ALA A 71 6.59 1.42 -1.15
C ALA A 71 7.02 0.76 -2.47
N TYR A 72 6.17 -0.11 -3.05
CA TYR A 72 6.44 -0.72 -4.34
C TYR A 72 6.44 0.31 -5.48
N ARG A 73 5.54 1.31 -5.47
CA ARG A 73 5.49 2.39 -6.47
C ARG A 73 6.59 3.45 -6.29
N SER A 74 7.08 3.65 -5.06
CA SER A 74 8.04 4.71 -4.72
C SER A 74 9.51 4.37 -5.01
N GLY A 75 9.82 3.21 -5.61
CA GLY A 75 11.17 2.83 -6.02
C GLY A 75 11.76 1.60 -5.30
N PRO A 76 12.99 1.16 -5.66
CA PRO A 76 13.54 -0.14 -5.29
C PRO A 76 13.96 -0.20 -3.83
N HIS A 77 13.00 -0.45 -2.94
CA HIS A 77 13.25 -0.76 -1.53
C HIS A 77 13.29 -2.27 -1.24
N LEU A 78 13.28 -3.09 -2.29
CA LEU A 78 13.56 -4.53 -2.17
C LEU A 78 14.99 -4.70 -1.69
N ALA A 79 15.20 -5.59 -0.72
CA ALA A 79 16.53 -5.90 -0.22
C ALA A 79 17.46 -6.27 -1.39
N PRO A 80 18.76 -5.91 -1.38
CA PRO A 80 19.70 -6.26 -2.45
C PRO A 80 19.85 -7.78 -2.67
N ASN A 81 19.38 -8.59 -1.73
CA ASN A 81 19.31 -10.04 -1.77
C ASN A 81 17.94 -10.59 -2.21
N THR A 82 17.03 -9.76 -2.72
CA THR A 82 15.72 -10.20 -3.23
C THR A 82 15.88 -10.71 -4.66
N THR A 83 15.87 -12.03 -4.83
CA THR A 83 16.13 -12.71 -6.10
C THR A 83 14.86 -13.06 -6.90
N VAL A 84 13.69 -12.96 -6.29
CA VAL A 84 12.40 -13.31 -6.90
C VAL A 84 11.42 -12.15 -6.75
N ASP A 85 10.91 -11.64 -7.88
CA ASP A 85 9.85 -10.63 -7.94
C ASP A 85 8.87 -11.03 -9.05
N ASP A 86 7.90 -11.86 -8.67
CA ASP A 86 6.85 -12.34 -9.55
C ASP A 86 5.78 -11.27 -9.83
N TYR A 87 5.85 -10.10 -9.18
CA TYR A 87 4.86 -9.02 -9.33
C TYR A 87 5.19 -8.08 -10.50
N LYS A 88 6.47 -7.92 -10.85
CA LYS A 88 6.93 -7.19 -12.04
C LYS A 88 6.21 -7.53 -13.35
N PRO A 89 6.04 -8.81 -13.75
CA PRO A 89 5.39 -9.14 -15.01
C PRO A 89 3.92 -8.71 -15.05
N TYR A 90 3.17 -8.85 -13.95
CA TYR A 90 1.76 -8.42 -13.88
C TYR A 90 1.60 -6.90 -13.96
N LEU A 91 2.54 -6.13 -13.38
CA LEU A 91 2.51 -4.68 -13.52
C LEU A 91 2.90 -4.20 -14.92
N ALA A 92 3.81 -4.91 -15.60
CA ALA A 92 4.13 -4.62 -17.00
C ALA A 92 2.92 -4.88 -17.92
N GLU A 93 2.16 -5.96 -17.63
CA GLU A 93 0.91 -6.26 -18.32
C GLU A 93 -0.18 -5.22 -18.02
N GLN A 94 -0.33 -4.77 -16.76
CA GLN A 94 -1.27 -3.71 -16.39
C GLN A 94 -0.91 -2.35 -16.95
N ALA A 95 0.37 -1.97 -16.98
CA ALA A 95 0.83 -0.73 -17.60
C ALA A 95 0.60 -0.75 -19.12
N ALA A 96 0.83 -1.90 -19.78
CA ALA A 96 0.53 -2.08 -21.19
C ALA A 96 -0.98 -2.11 -21.48
N ALA A 97 -1.81 -2.54 -20.54
CA ALA A 97 -3.27 -2.48 -20.64
C ALA A 97 -3.79 -1.04 -20.44
N GLU A 98 -3.28 -0.31 -19.44
CA GLU A 98 -3.59 1.12 -19.23
C GLU A 98 -3.14 1.99 -20.41
N GLU A 99 -1.99 1.69 -21.03
CA GLU A 99 -1.49 2.42 -22.22
C GLU A 99 -2.33 2.12 -23.47
N LYS A 100 -2.89 0.91 -23.58
CA LYS A 100 -3.85 0.56 -24.65
C LYS A 100 -5.20 1.23 -24.45
N GLU A 101 -5.74 1.24 -23.23
CA GLU A 101 -7.00 1.92 -22.92
C GLU A 101 -6.88 3.46 -23.05
N ALA A 102 -5.74 4.05 -22.67
CA ALA A 102 -5.47 5.48 -22.86
C ALA A 102 -5.20 5.88 -24.32
N GLY A 103 -4.81 4.93 -25.18
CA GLY A 103 -4.65 5.12 -26.62
C GLY A 103 -5.95 4.97 -27.41
N GLU A 104 -6.90 4.17 -26.92
CA GLU A 104 -8.19 3.90 -27.57
C GLU A 104 -9.20 5.07 -27.41
N ASP A 105 -9.11 5.84 -26.32
CA ASP A 105 -9.93 7.05 -26.08
C ASP A 105 -9.56 8.24 -27.02
N LYS A 106 -8.45 8.16 -27.76
CA LYS A 106 -8.06 9.20 -28.74
C LYS A 106 -8.40 8.87 -30.19
N GLY A 107 -9.12 7.76 -30.45
CA GLY A 107 -9.36 7.23 -31.79
C GLY A 107 -10.83 7.21 -32.24
N GLY A 108 -11.42 8.37 -32.57
CA GLY A 108 -12.46 8.49 -33.62
C GLY A 108 -13.83 9.05 -33.21
N PRO A 109 -14.67 9.52 -34.18
CA PRO A 109 -14.47 9.50 -35.63
C PRO A 109 -14.20 10.90 -36.23
N GLU A 110 -13.39 10.91 -37.31
CA GLU A 110 -13.45 11.97 -38.32
C GLU A 110 -14.89 12.09 -38.83
N GLU A 111 -15.56 13.20 -38.53
CA GLU A 111 -16.78 13.59 -39.24
C GLU A 111 -16.44 14.57 -40.36
N SER A 112 -16.71 14.09 -41.57
CA SER A 112 -16.51 14.74 -42.85
C SER A 112 -17.51 15.88 -43.12
N GLY A 113 -16.99 17.08 -43.43
CA GLY A 113 -17.52 18.00 -44.44
C GLY A 113 -18.26 19.28 -43.96
N PRO A 114 -18.44 20.31 -44.82
CA PRO A 114 -17.99 20.47 -46.20
C PRO A 114 -17.00 21.64 -46.41
N ALA A 115 -16.33 21.62 -47.57
CA ALA A 115 -15.56 22.72 -48.11
C ALA A 115 -16.44 23.98 -48.32
N HIS A 116 -15.94 25.15 -47.90
CA HIS A 116 -16.43 26.43 -48.40
C HIS A 116 -15.27 27.33 -48.86
N PRO A 117 -15.46 28.09 -49.96
CA PRO A 117 -14.38 28.59 -50.79
C PRO A 117 -14.03 30.07 -50.52
N SER A 118 -12.76 30.38 -50.81
CA SER A 118 -12.29 31.64 -51.40
C SER A 118 -12.19 32.92 -50.56
N ALA A 119 -11.18 33.71 -50.98
CA ALA A 119 -10.91 35.13 -50.75
C ALA A 119 -10.12 35.44 -49.46
N GLY A 120 -8.97 36.11 -49.51
CA GLY A 120 -8.32 36.81 -50.61
C GLY A 120 -6.96 37.31 -50.13
N LYS A 121 -6.06 37.37 -51.08
CA LYS A 121 -4.69 37.87 -50.93
C LYS A 121 -4.70 39.40 -50.69
N VAL A 122 -3.59 39.85 -50.11
CA VAL A 122 -2.93 41.18 -50.19
C VAL A 122 -3.53 42.37 -49.42
N PRO A 123 -2.72 43.41 -49.12
CA PRO A 123 -1.26 43.57 -49.30
C PRO A 123 -0.45 43.61 -48.00
#